data_AF-A0A2D4JKM4-F1
#
_entry.id   AF-A0A2D4JKM4-F1
#
_cell.length_a   1.000
_cell.length_b   1.000
_cell.length_c   1.000
_cell.angle_alpha   90.00
_cell.angle_beta   90.00
_cell.angle_gamma   90.00
#
_symmetry.space_group_name_H-M   'P 1'
#
loop_
_entity.id
_entity.type
_entity.pdbx_description
1 polymer ?
#
loop_
_entity_poly.entity_id
_entity_poly.type
_entity_poly.pdbx_seq_one_letter_code
_entity_poly.pdbx_strand_id
1 'polypeptide(L)'
;GYLPIHRAAYEGHYLALKFLIPVTSKSAIRKSGQSPIHSAAEGQNPQCLELLIENGFDVNVLLAEHISQSYDDERKTALYFAVSNNDILSTEILLQAGADPNKDPLNCLLVAVRANNHEIVRLLLSYGANVNCYFNLVNDTHFPSAIQYALNDEVMLRLLLNHGYDVDLCFDCMHGDIFGNSFLWPATEEEILPGWTSCVIEDNPFCDFITLPWMKHLVGPIVRILIDYMDYVPLCTKLKFVLETQKEWPEIQQILDNPRPLKHLCRLKIRKYVGLVRREKTLSVKNLPLPPILTEFILFKEYDLYGRELHLE
;
A
#
# COMPACT_ATOMS: atom_id res chain seq x y z
N GLY A 1 26.71 -16.88 9.21
CA GLY A 1 27.86 -16.33 8.46
C GLY A 1 27.65 -16.54 6.97
N TYR A 2 28.08 -15.59 6.14
CA TYR A 2 27.87 -15.62 4.69
C TYR A 2 28.61 -16.78 4.00
N LEU A 3 27.84 -17.68 3.38
CA LEU A 3 28.37 -18.71 2.48
C LEU A 3 28.75 -18.10 1.11
N PRO A 4 29.65 -18.74 0.33
CA PRO A 4 30.01 -18.29 -1.02
C PRO A 4 28.81 -18.06 -1.94
N ILE A 5 27.76 -18.86 -1.81
CA ILE A 5 26.51 -18.70 -2.58
C ILE A 5 25.84 -17.35 -2.34
N HIS A 6 25.90 -16.79 -1.12
CA HIS A 6 25.33 -15.48 -0.81
C HIS A 6 26.15 -14.36 -1.45
N ARG A 7 27.49 -14.44 -1.36
CA ARG A 7 28.35 -13.42 -1.96
C ARG A 7 28.24 -13.43 -3.48
N ALA A 8 28.19 -14.62 -4.09
CA ALA A 8 27.97 -14.73 -5.54
C ALA A 8 26.63 -14.13 -5.98
N ALA A 9 25.57 -14.34 -5.19
CA ALA A 9 24.25 -13.75 -5.45
C ALA A 9 24.25 -12.21 -5.29
N TYR A 10 24.91 -11.69 -4.26
CA TYR A 10 25.02 -10.25 -3.99
C TYR A 10 25.87 -9.49 -5.03
N GLU A 11 26.94 -10.11 -5.54
CA GLU A 11 27.83 -9.50 -6.53
C GLU A 11 27.40 -9.77 -7.99
N GLY A 12 26.24 -10.40 -8.19
CA GLY A 12 25.74 -10.69 -9.54
C GLY A 12 26.57 -11.71 -10.32
N HIS A 13 27.36 -12.54 -9.62
CA HIS A 13 28.25 -13.52 -10.25
C HIS A 13 27.46 -14.75 -10.72
N TYR A 14 26.62 -14.57 -11.74
CA TYR A 14 25.67 -15.57 -12.26
C TYR A 14 26.31 -16.95 -12.52
N LEU A 15 27.47 -16.98 -13.20
CA LEU A 15 28.15 -18.25 -13.51
C LEU A 15 28.62 -18.97 -12.24
N ALA A 16 29.20 -18.23 -11.28
CA ALA A 16 29.61 -18.82 -10.01
C ALA A 16 28.39 -19.32 -9.23
N LEU A 17 27.31 -18.53 -9.20
CA LEU A 17 26.05 -18.90 -8.56
C LEU A 17 25.47 -20.19 -9.13
N LYS A 18 25.47 -20.33 -10.46
CA LYS A 18 25.03 -21.54 -11.18
C LYS A 18 25.79 -22.80 -10.76
N PHE A 19 27.10 -22.71 -10.54
CA PHE A 19 27.90 -23.83 -10.03
C PHE A 19 27.73 -24.06 -8.52
N LEU A 20 27.47 -23.00 -7.74
CA LEU A 20 27.33 -23.08 -6.29
C LEU A 20 25.99 -23.64 -5.83
N ILE A 21 24.89 -23.38 -6.56
CA ILE A 21 23.54 -23.89 -6.24
C ILE A 21 23.52 -25.42 -5.99
N PRO A 22 24.00 -26.28 -6.91
CA PRO A 22 23.89 -27.73 -6.73
C PRO A 22 24.83 -28.30 -5.64
N VAL A 23 25.93 -27.61 -5.33
CA VAL A 23 26.94 -28.10 -4.36
C VAL A 23 26.74 -27.56 -2.95
N THR A 24 25.95 -26.50 -2.78
CA THR A 24 25.74 -25.88 -1.47
C THR A 24 24.67 -26.63 -0.67
N SER A 25 25.03 -27.06 0.54
CA SER A 25 24.08 -27.74 1.43
C SER A 25 22.92 -26.82 1.85
N LYS A 26 21.67 -27.26 1.60
CA LYS A 26 20.45 -26.58 2.09
C LYS A 26 20.46 -26.39 3.61
N SER A 27 21.04 -27.33 4.36
CA SER A 27 21.19 -27.18 5.81
C SER A 27 22.16 -26.08 6.19
N ALA A 28 23.21 -25.84 5.40
CA ALA A 28 24.15 -24.76 5.64
C ALA A 28 23.47 -23.40 5.40
N ILE A 29 22.70 -23.27 4.31
CA ILE A 29 21.91 -22.07 4.01
C ILE A 29 20.89 -21.78 5.13
N ARG A 30 20.17 -22.80 5.61
CA ARG A 30 19.23 -22.58 6.73
C ARG A 30 19.94 -22.12 8.00
N LYS A 31 21.13 -22.66 8.29
CA LYS A 31 21.95 -22.28 9.46
C LYS A 31 22.58 -20.90 9.33
N SER A 32 22.76 -20.35 8.13
CA SER A 32 23.24 -18.97 7.98
C SER A 32 22.18 -17.93 8.36
N GLY A 33 20.90 -18.30 8.39
CA GLY A 33 19.81 -17.39 8.74
C GLY A 33 19.39 -16.44 7.61
N GLN A 34 19.98 -16.58 6.43
CA GLN A 34 19.68 -15.78 5.24
C GLN A 34 19.64 -16.72 4.04
N SER A 35 18.68 -16.51 3.15
CA SER A 35 18.61 -17.17 1.85
C SER A 35 19.38 -16.37 0.79
N PRO A 36 20.05 -17.00 -0.19
CA PRO A 36 20.69 -16.31 -1.31
C PRO A 36 19.77 -15.37 -2.10
N ILE A 37 18.45 -15.60 -2.08
CA ILE A 37 17.46 -14.68 -2.69
C ILE A 37 17.54 -13.29 -2.04
N HIS A 38 17.69 -13.19 -0.71
CA HIS A 38 17.88 -11.91 -0.04
C HIS A 38 19.12 -11.19 -0.57
N SER A 39 20.23 -11.92 -0.69
CA SER A 39 21.49 -11.37 -1.18
C SER A 39 21.39 -10.92 -2.64
N ALA A 40 20.71 -11.67 -3.50
CA ALA A 40 20.46 -11.26 -4.89
C ALA A 40 19.60 -9.99 -4.98
N ALA A 41 18.54 -9.89 -4.18
CA ALA A 41 17.68 -8.71 -4.13
C ALA A 41 18.39 -7.48 -3.52
N GLU A 42 19.16 -7.68 -2.45
CA GLU A 42 19.98 -6.65 -1.81
C GLU A 42 21.05 -6.10 -2.76
N GLY A 43 21.65 -6.99 -3.57
CA GLY A 43 22.63 -6.62 -4.59
C GLY A 43 22.04 -6.16 -5.93
N GLN A 44 20.72 -6.03 -6.07
CA GLN A 44 20.03 -5.62 -7.31
C GLN A 44 20.40 -6.49 -8.53
N ASN A 45 20.48 -7.82 -8.35
CA ASN A 45 20.89 -8.76 -9.40
C ASN A 45 19.72 -9.63 -9.90
N PRO A 46 18.86 -9.12 -10.81
CA PRO A 46 17.66 -9.81 -11.26
C PRO A 46 17.95 -11.17 -11.92
N GLN A 47 19.04 -11.31 -12.69
CA GLN A 47 19.38 -12.59 -13.34
C GLN A 47 19.80 -13.67 -12.32
N CYS A 48 20.43 -13.25 -11.22
CA CYS A 48 20.75 -14.18 -10.12
C CYS A 48 19.49 -14.55 -9.35
N LEU A 49 18.55 -13.61 -9.21
CA LEU A 49 17.27 -13.80 -8.57
C LEU A 49 16.42 -14.83 -9.34
N GLU A 50 16.27 -14.65 -10.65
CA GLU A 50 15.60 -15.61 -11.54
C GLU A 50 16.21 -17.00 -11.43
N LEU A 51 17.54 -17.12 -11.53
CA LEU A 51 18.23 -18.40 -11.42
C LEU A 51 17.94 -19.11 -10.09
N LEU A 52 17.91 -18.37 -8.98
CA LEU A 52 17.59 -18.92 -7.66
C LEU A 52 16.13 -19.39 -7.60
N ILE A 53 15.19 -18.60 -8.11
CA ILE A 53 13.77 -18.94 -8.16
C ILE A 53 13.54 -20.20 -9.01
N GLU A 54 14.14 -20.29 -10.19
CA GLU A 54 14.09 -21.46 -11.07
C GLU A 54 14.62 -22.74 -10.41
N ASN A 55 15.58 -22.59 -9.47
CA ASN A 55 16.13 -23.70 -8.70
C ASN A 55 15.37 -23.99 -7.40
N GLY A 56 14.17 -23.45 -7.25
CA GLY A 56 13.24 -23.78 -6.16
C GLY A 56 13.60 -23.16 -4.82
N PHE A 57 14.31 -22.03 -4.81
CA PHE A 57 14.46 -21.22 -3.60
C PHE A 57 13.14 -20.48 -3.33
N ASP A 58 12.66 -20.57 -2.09
CA ASP A 58 11.41 -19.92 -1.67
C ASP A 58 11.61 -18.40 -1.51
N VAL A 59 10.80 -17.62 -2.25
CA VAL A 59 10.83 -16.16 -2.29
C VAL A 59 10.30 -15.51 -1.01
N ASN A 60 9.54 -16.25 -0.20
CA ASN A 60 8.92 -15.78 1.03
C ASN A 60 9.67 -16.22 2.29
N VAL A 61 10.89 -16.75 2.15
CA VAL A 61 11.78 -17.04 3.30
C VAL A 61 12.08 -15.73 4.01
N LEU A 62 12.04 -15.78 5.35
CA LEU A 62 12.40 -14.65 6.19
C LEU A 62 13.87 -14.73 6.61
N LEU A 63 14.50 -13.57 6.76
CA LEU A 63 15.73 -13.45 7.53
C LEU A 63 15.52 -13.98 8.97
N ALA A 64 16.57 -14.58 9.52
CA ALA A 64 16.62 -14.91 10.93
C ALA A 64 16.54 -13.63 11.77
N GLU A 65 15.84 -13.73 12.89
CA GLU A 65 15.51 -12.58 13.75
C GLU A 65 16.73 -11.73 14.12
N HIS A 66 17.84 -12.37 14.53
CA HIS A 66 19.09 -11.67 14.87
C HIS A 66 19.74 -10.90 13.71
N ILE A 67 19.44 -11.26 12.45
CA ILE A 67 19.90 -10.54 11.26
C ILE A 67 18.93 -9.39 10.96
N SER A 68 17.62 -9.66 11.01
CA SER A 68 16.59 -8.65 10.79
C SER A 68 16.74 -7.47 11.77
N GLN A 69 16.99 -7.75 13.06
CA GLN A 69 17.22 -6.75 14.10
C GLN A 69 18.50 -5.92 13.90
N SER A 70 19.39 -6.31 12.98
CA SER A 70 20.56 -5.47 12.64
C SER A 70 20.23 -4.36 11.63
N TYR A 71 19.03 -4.39 11.04
CA TYR A 71 18.49 -3.32 10.20
C TYR A 71 17.50 -2.47 11.01
N ASP A 72 17.62 -1.14 10.91
CA ASP A 72 16.75 -0.19 11.64
C ASP A 72 15.25 -0.34 11.30
N ASP A 73 14.94 -0.89 10.12
CA ASP A 73 13.58 -1.10 9.64
C ASP A 73 13.08 -2.55 9.81
N GLU A 74 13.86 -3.39 10.50
CA GLU A 74 13.54 -4.80 10.77
C GLU A 74 13.13 -5.58 9.52
N ARG A 75 13.69 -5.25 8.35
CA ARG A 75 13.39 -5.95 7.08
C ARG A 75 13.64 -7.45 7.19
N LYS A 76 12.78 -8.25 6.55
CA LYS A 76 12.83 -9.72 6.60
C LYS A 76 12.79 -10.39 5.24
N THR A 77 12.07 -9.86 4.25
CA THR A 77 11.91 -10.56 2.94
C THR A 77 12.83 -10.01 1.86
N ALA A 78 13.08 -10.83 0.83
CA ALA A 78 13.79 -10.38 -0.37
C ALA A 78 13.03 -9.28 -1.14
N LEU A 79 11.69 -9.31 -1.12
CA LEU A 79 10.86 -8.29 -1.76
C LEU A 79 11.10 -6.92 -1.13
N TYR A 80 11.21 -6.87 0.19
CA TYR A 80 11.54 -5.63 0.89
C TYR A 80 12.89 -5.06 0.45
N PHE A 81 13.93 -5.89 0.32
CA PHE A 81 15.23 -5.43 -0.18
C PHE A 81 15.10 -4.77 -1.55
N ALA A 82 14.46 -5.45 -2.51
CA ALA A 82 14.26 -4.92 -3.85
C ALA A 82 13.48 -3.58 -3.85
N VAL A 83 12.39 -3.50 -3.07
CA VAL A 83 11.57 -2.29 -2.94
C VAL A 83 12.35 -1.14 -2.28
N SER A 84 13.07 -1.41 -1.19
CA SER A 84 13.88 -0.41 -0.48
C SER A 84 15.03 0.14 -1.34
N ASN A 85 15.54 -0.69 -2.26
CA ASN A 85 16.56 -0.35 -3.23
C ASN A 85 16.01 0.31 -4.50
N ASN A 86 14.68 0.52 -4.58
CA ASN A 86 14.00 1.08 -5.73
C ASN A 86 14.19 0.25 -7.03
N ASP A 87 14.43 -1.06 -6.91
CA ASP A 87 14.69 -1.96 -8.03
C ASP A 87 13.38 -2.54 -8.57
N ILE A 88 12.88 -1.93 -9.65
CA ILE A 88 11.62 -2.31 -10.31
C ILE A 88 11.70 -3.75 -10.84
N LEU A 89 12.82 -4.14 -11.46
CA LEU A 89 12.95 -5.45 -12.12
C LEU A 89 12.95 -6.58 -11.09
N SER A 90 13.78 -6.47 -10.04
CA SER A 90 13.79 -7.49 -8.98
C SER A 90 12.46 -7.54 -8.23
N THR A 91 11.80 -6.40 -8.03
CA THR A 91 10.46 -6.33 -7.43
C THR A 91 9.46 -7.10 -8.29
N GLU A 92 9.43 -6.86 -9.60
CA GLU A 92 8.53 -7.55 -10.52
C GLU A 92 8.78 -9.06 -10.54
N ILE A 93 10.04 -9.49 -10.65
CA ILE A 93 10.43 -10.90 -10.65
C ILE A 93 9.95 -11.61 -9.37
N LEU A 94 10.15 -10.98 -8.21
CA LEU A 94 9.74 -11.55 -6.92
C LEU A 94 8.21 -11.66 -6.82
N LEU A 95 7.48 -10.63 -7.23
CA LEU A 95 6.01 -10.63 -7.21
C LEU A 95 5.44 -11.67 -8.19
N GLN A 96 5.98 -11.77 -9.41
CA GLN A 96 5.61 -12.81 -10.38
C GLN A 96 5.87 -14.22 -9.83
N ALA A 97 6.94 -14.40 -9.05
CA ALA A 97 7.27 -15.64 -8.35
C ALA A 97 6.44 -15.91 -7.09
N GLY A 98 5.47 -15.04 -6.75
CA GLY A 98 4.55 -15.22 -5.64
C GLY A 98 5.04 -14.68 -4.29
N ALA A 99 5.96 -13.71 -4.29
CA ALA A 99 6.31 -12.99 -3.07
C ALA A 99 5.07 -12.25 -2.50
N ASP A 100 4.87 -12.35 -1.19
CA ASP A 100 3.76 -11.69 -0.50
C ASP A 100 4.17 -10.25 -0.10
N PRO A 101 3.54 -9.21 -0.69
CA PRO A 101 3.89 -7.82 -0.41
C PRO A 101 3.58 -7.34 1.01
N ASN A 102 2.84 -8.13 1.80
CA ASN A 102 2.38 -7.77 3.14
C ASN A 102 3.16 -8.47 4.26
N LYS A 103 4.25 -9.18 3.91
CA LYS A 103 4.91 -10.13 4.82
C LYS A 103 5.93 -9.49 5.77
N ASP A 104 6.46 -8.32 5.43
CA ASP A 104 7.38 -7.58 6.29
C ASP A 104 6.64 -6.79 7.38
N PRO A 105 7.26 -6.60 8.57
CA PRO A 105 6.69 -5.77 9.62
C PRO A 105 6.35 -4.35 9.13
N LEU A 106 7.31 -3.72 8.43
CA LEU A 106 7.06 -2.52 7.66
C LEU A 106 6.60 -2.90 6.25
N ASN A 107 5.36 -2.56 5.91
CA ASN A 107 4.77 -2.91 4.62
C ASN A 107 5.58 -2.34 3.45
N CYS A 108 5.90 -3.19 2.46
CA CYS A 108 6.61 -2.78 1.24
C CYS A 108 5.92 -1.62 0.52
N LEU A 109 4.58 -1.57 0.57
CA LEU A 109 3.80 -0.47 0.00
C LEU A 109 4.17 0.88 0.60
N LEU A 110 4.30 0.99 1.93
CA LEU A 110 4.64 2.25 2.59
C LEU A 110 6.05 2.73 2.20
N VAL A 111 7.00 1.79 2.10
CA VAL A 111 8.36 2.08 1.64
C VAL A 111 8.34 2.66 0.23
N ALA A 112 7.61 2.03 -0.68
CA ALA A 112 7.50 2.46 -2.08
C ALA A 112 6.79 3.80 -2.23
N VAL A 113 5.70 4.04 -1.48
CA VAL A 113 4.98 5.33 -1.49
C VAL A 113 5.87 6.43 -0.92
N ARG A 114 6.61 6.17 0.18
CA ARG A 114 7.55 7.16 0.76
C ARG A 114 8.71 7.48 -0.18
N ALA A 115 9.16 6.52 -0.98
CA ALA A 115 10.16 6.72 -2.02
C ALA A 115 9.60 7.42 -3.28
N ASN A 116 8.29 7.66 -3.33
CA ASN A 116 7.54 8.18 -4.47
C ASN A 116 7.77 7.41 -5.79
N ASN A 117 7.92 6.08 -5.71
CA ASN A 117 8.03 5.24 -6.91
C ASN A 117 6.66 4.66 -7.29
N HIS A 118 5.94 5.36 -8.16
CA HIS A 118 4.63 4.94 -8.64
C HIS A 118 4.63 3.57 -9.33
N GLU A 119 5.73 3.18 -9.99
CA GLU A 119 5.80 1.89 -10.70
C GLU A 119 5.82 0.72 -9.72
N ILE A 120 6.68 0.80 -8.70
CA ILE A 120 6.72 -0.19 -7.63
C ILE A 120 5.39 -0.23 -6.88
N VAL A 121 4.79 0.94 -6.60
CA VAL A 121 3.47 1.01 -5.96
C VAL A 121 2.41 0.32 -6.83
N ARG A 122 2.37 0.56 -8.15
CA ARG A 122 1.45 -0.15 -9.06
C ARG A 122 1.67 -1.66 -9.03
N LEU A 123 2.93 -2.10 -9.11
CA LEU A 123 3.27 -3.52 -9.04
C LEU A 123 2.75 -4.13 -7.74
N LEU A 124 3.14 -3.58 -6.59
CA LEU A 124 2.69 -4.07 -5.27
C LEU A 124 1.16 -4.13 -5.16
N LEU A 125 0.45 -3.08 -5.55
CA LEU A 125 -1.02 -3.03 -5.49
C LEU A 125 -1.71 -3.99 -6.48
N SER A 126 -1.07 -4.31 -7.61
CA SER A 126 -1.55 -5.30 -8.56
C SER A 126 -1.43 -6.73 -8.04
N TYR A 127 -0.40 -6.99 -7.23
CA TYR A 127 -0.14 -8.27 -6.56
C TYR A 127 -0.75 -8.38 -5.15
N GLY A 128 -1.62 -7.45 -4.76
CA GLY A 128 -2.44 -7.56 -3.55
C GLY A 128 -1.81 -6.98 -2.29
N ALA A 129 -0.92 -5.99 -2.41
CA ALA A 129 -0.50 -5.20 -1.28
C ALA A 129 -1.70 -4.52 -0.58
N ASN A 130 -1.67 -4.52 0.75
CA ASN A 130 -2.68 -3.88 1.57
C ASN A 130 -2.50 -2.37 1.52
N VAL A 131 -3.40 -1.70 0.79
CA VAL A 131 -3.44 -0.24 0.70
C VAL A 131 -3.80 0.45 2.01
N ASN A 132 -4.50 -0.24 2.91
CA ASN A 132 -4.90 0.26 4.23
C ASN A 132 -3.93 -0.23 5.31
N CYS A 133 -2.63 -0.14 5.03
CA CYS A 133 -1.58 -0.48 5.99
C CYS A 133 -1.24 0.72 6.91
N TYR A 134 -0.81 0.40 8.12
CA TYR A 134 -0.45 1.37 9.16
C TYR A 134 1.03 1.24 9.54
N PHE A 135 1.60 2.33 10.06
CA PHE A 135 2.98 2.38 10.55
C PHE A 135 3.06 2.88 12.00
N ASN A 136 2.69 1.99 12.92
CA ASN A 136 2.54 2.28 14.34
C ASN A 136 3.87 2.48 15.10
N LEU A 137 5.03 2.42 14.42
CA LEU A 137 6.32 2.68 15.06
C LEU A 137 6.64 4.18 15.14
N VAL A 138 6.07 4.99 14.25
CA VAL A 138 6.36 6.44 14.17
C VAL A 138 5.09 7.29 14.12
N ASN A 139 3.98 6.77 13.57
CA ASN A 139 2.73 7.52 13.51
C ASN A 139 1.52 6.74 14.04
N ASP A 140 0.89 7.30 15.07
CA ASP A 140 -0.39 6.82 15.58
C ASP A 140 -1.51 7.61 14.89
N THR A 141 -1.70 7.37 13.59
CA THR A 141 -2.80 7.97 12.84
C THR A 141 -4.04 7.09 12.89
N HIS A 142 -5.21 7.72 13.03
CA HIS A 142 -6.50 7.02 12.98
C HIS A 142 -6.77 6.41 11.58
N PHE A 143 -6.20 7.01 10.55
CA PHE A 143 -6.34 6.64 9.15
C PHE A 143 -5.08 5.92 8.63
N PRO A 144 -5.19 5.08 7.58
CA PRO A 144 -4.04 4.34 7.06
C PRO A 144 -2.86 5.22 6.61
N SER A 145 -1.65 4.83 6.98
CA SER A 145 -0.48 5.72 6.92
C SER A 145 -0.04 6.08 5.50
N ALA A 146 -0.37 5.27 4.49
CA ALA A 146 0.07 5.46 3.11
C ALA A 146 -0.31 6.83 2.53
N ILE A 147 -1.50 7.35 2.89
CA ILE A 147 -1.98 8.61 2.33
C ILE A 147 -1.11 9.80 2.72
N GLN A 148 -0.47 9.77 3.91
CA GLN A 148 0.34 10.88 4.43
C GLN A 148 1.50 11.24 3.50
N TYR A 149 2.05 10.22 2.82
CA TYR A 149 3.16 10.37 1.88
C TYR A 149 2.70 10.73 0.46
N ALA A 150 1.41 10.61 0.16
CA ALA A 150 0.83 10.83 -1.16
C ALA A 150 0.14 12.20 -1.31
N LEU A 151 0.00 12.99 -0.24
CA LEU A 151 -0.82 14.22 -0.23
C LEU A 151 -0.35 15.30 -1.22
N ASN A 152 0.94 15.32 -1.56
CA ASN A 152 1.52 16.26 -2.53
C ASN A 152 1.56 15.72 -3.97
N ASP A 153 1.20 14.45 -4.17
CA ASP A 153 1.31 13.75 -5.45
C ASP A 153 -0.07 13.19 -5.82
N GLU A 154 -0.80 13.92 -6.66
CA GLU A 154 -2.15 13.52 -7.07
C GLU A 154 -2.13 12.14 -7.76
N VAL A 155 -1.09 11.81 -8.51
CA VAL A 155 -0.97 10.52 -9.21
C VAL A 155 -0.89 9.40 -8.19
N MET A 156 -0.02 9.53 -7.18
CA MET A 156 0.13 8.58 -6.09
C MET A 156 -1.16 8.48 -5.27
N LEU A 157 -1.78 9.61 -4.94
CA LEU A 157 -3.03 9.65 -4.18
C LEU A 157 -4.15 8.91 -4.93
N ARG A 158 -4.38 9.26 -6.20
CA ARG A 158 -5.38 8.57 -7.05
C ARG A 158 -5.05 7.09 -7.23
N LEU A 159 -3.78 6.72 -7.32
CA LEU A 159 -3.36 5.33 -7.41
C LEU A 159 -3.78 4.53 -6.17
N LEU A 160 -3.51 5.05 -4.96
CA LEU A 160 -3.95 4.42 -3.70
C LEU A 160 -5.48 4.32 -3.63
N LEU A 161 -6.19 5.42 -3.92
CA LEU A 161 -7.65 5.47 -3.89
C LEU A 161 -8.29 4.49 -4.89
N ASN A 162 -7.77 4.40 -6.11
CA ASN A 162 -8.22 3.47 -7.14
C ASN A 162 -8.01 2.00 -6.75
N HIS A 163 -7.06 1.72 -5.86
CA HIS A 163 -6.81 0.38 -5.34
C HIS A 163 -7.51 0.05 -4.02
N GLY A 164 -8.41 0.93 -3.55
CA GLY A 164 -9.31 0.64 -2.43
C GLY A 164 -8.83 1.17 -1.09
N TYR A 165 -8.07 2.26 -1.09
CA TYR A 165 -7.81 3.03 0.13
C TYR A 165 -9.14 3.41 0.79
N ASP A 166 -9.25 3.18 2.10
CA ASP A 166 -10.46 3.45 2.88
C ASP A 166 -10.53 4.93 3.24
N VAL A 167 -11.23 5.69 2.42
CA VAL A 167 -11.37 7.14 2.56
C VAL A 167 -12.23 7.52 3.75
N ASP A 168 -13.14 6.65 4.18
CA ASP A 168 -14.07 6.93 5.27
C ASP A 168 -13.29 7.19 6.58
N LEU A 169 -12.18 6.49 6.80
CA LEU A 169 -11.28 6.66 7.94
C LEU A 169 -10.60 8.05 7.97
N CYS A 170 -10.47 8.74 6.84
CA CYS A 170 -9.98 10.13 6.81
C CYS A 170 -11.02 11.13 7.34
N PHE A 171 -12.29 10.75 7.47
CA PHE A 171 -13.32 11.63 8.00
C PHE A 171 -13.90 11.14 9.33
N ASP A 172 -13.36 10.04 9.85
CA ASP A 172 -13.64 9.57 11.20
C ASP A 172 -12.82 10.38 12.22
N CYS A 173 -13.49 11.24 12.98
CA CYS A 173 -12.86 12.04 14.02
C CYS A 173 -13.86 12.47 15.11
N MET A 174 -13.35 12.83 16.28
CA MET A 174 -14.16 13.24 17.43
C MET A 174 -14.47 14.75 17.49
N HIS A 175 -14.16 15.53 16.44
CA HIS A 175 -14.37 16.97 16.43
C HIS A 175 -15.83 17.36 16.12
N GLY A 176 -16.66 17.46 17.16
CA GLY A 176 -18.05 17.95 17.09
C GLY A 176 -19.10 16.85 17.35
N ASP A 177 -20.37 17.24 17.49
CA ASP A 177 -21.53 16.39 17.82
C ASP A 177 -21.87 15.30 16.76
N ILE A 178 -20.91 14.80 16.00
CA ILE A 178 -21.06 13.62 15.14
C ILE A 178 -20.92 12.35 15.99
N PHE A 179 -21.62 12.31 17.13
CA PHE A 179 -22.02 11.06 17.77
C PHE A 179 -23.37 10.70 17.16
N GLY A 180 -23.40 9.87 16.11
CA GLY A 180 -24.70 9.54 15.53
C GLY A 180 -24.82 8.66 14.29
N ASN A 181 -23.73 8.14 13.71
CA ASN A 181 -23.83 7.06 12.72
C ASN A 181 -22.71 6.04 12.90
N SER A 182 -22.49 5.63 14.16
CA SER A 182 -22.08 4.26 14.44
C SER A 182 -23.17 3.33 13.89
N PHE A 183 -23.12 3.06 12.59
CA PHE A 183 -23.42 1.71 12.16
C PHE A 183 -22.31 0.88 12.76
N LEU A 184 -22.65 0.25 13.89
CA LEU A 184 -22.00 -0.89 14.52
C LEU A 184 -20.54 -1.07 14.11
N TRP A 185 -19.64 -0.91 15.08
CA TRP A 185 -18.49 -1.79 15.16
C TRP A 185 -18.99 -3.19 14.78
N PRO A 186 -18.66 -3.76 13.60
CA PRO A 186 -18.77 -5.18 13.47
C PRO A 186 -17.68 -5.62 14.42
N ALA A 187 -18.08 -6.04 15.63
CA ALA A 187 -17.40 -7.13 16.26
C ALA A 187 -17.50 -8.29 15.26
N THR A 188 -16.66 -8.26 14.22
CA THR A 188 -16.07 -9.48 13.72
C THR A 188 -15.45 -10.07 14.97
N GLU A 189 -15.97 -11.23 15.35
CA GLU A 189 -15.32 -12.13 16.28
C GLU A 189 -13.93 -12.45 15.69
N GLU A 190 -13.01 -11.49 15.78
CA GLU A 190 -11.59 -11.74 15.58
C GLU A 190 -11.17 -12.45 16.86
N GLU A 191 -10.86 -13.73 16.70
CA GLU A 191 -10.07 -14.49 17.66
C GLU A 191 -8.93 -13.59 18.13
N ILE A 192 -9.05 -13.17 19.40
CA ILE A 192 -8.05 -12.39 20.10
C ILE A 192 -6.75 -13.19 20.04
N LEU A 193 -5.86 -12.80 19.13
CA LEU A 193 -4.47 -13.24 19.18
C LEU A 193 -3.91 -12.75 20.53
N PRO A 194 -3.32 -13.64 21.36
CA PRO A 194 -2.92 -13.27 22.71
C PRO A 194 -1.76 -12.27 22.63
N GLY A 195 -2.05 -11.02 22.98
CA GLY A 195 -1.08 -9.92 22.97
C GLY A 195 -1.67 -8.52 22.75
N TRP A 196 -2.94 -8.42 22.32
CA TRP A 196 -3.61 -7.14 22.10
C TRP A 196 -4.26 -6.62 23.40
N THR A 197 -3.63 -5.66 24.06
CA THR A 197 -4.31 -4.76 25.01
C THR A 197 -4.79 -3.52 24.27
N SER A 198 -6.06 -3.14 24.50
CA SER A 198 -6.64 -1.87 24.05
C SER A 198 -6.02 -0.70 24.83
N CYS A 199 -4.78 -0.38 24.54
CA CYS A 199 -4.13 0.80 25.05
C CYS A 199 -4.63 1.97 24.21
N VAL A 200 -5.40 2.86 24.85
CA VAL A 200 -5.70 4.25 24.47
C VAL A 200 -4.78 4.73 23.33
N ILE A 201 -5.28 4.70 22.10
CA ILE A 201 -4.57 5.26 20.95
C ILE A 201 -4.75 6.77 21.05
N GLU A 202 -3.65 7.53 21.03
CA GLU A 202 -3.70 8.96 20.73
C GLU A 202 -4.02 9.10 19.24
N ASP A 203 -5.26 8.79 18.85
CA ASP A 203 -5.72 8.74 17.47
C ASP A 203 -5.60 10.14 16.84
N ASN A 204 -4.54 10.41 16.06
CA ASN A 204 -4.40 11.66 15.34
C ASN A 204 -5.33 11.61 14.10
N PRO A 205 -6.49 12.30 14.12
CA PRO A 205 -7.42 12.21 13.01
C PRO A 205 -6.87 12.98 11.81
N PHE A 206 -7.28 12.59 10.61
CA PHE A 206 -6.84 13.23 9.38
C PHE A 206 -7.10 14.74 9.35
N CYS A 207 -8.21 15.20 9.94
CA CYS A 207 -8.52 16.63 10.04
C CYS A 207 -7.47 17.41 10.85
N ASP A 208 -6.84 16.82 11.88
CA ASP A 208 -5.77 17.47 12.63
C ASP A 208 -4.47 17.49 11.84
N PHE A 209 -4.17 16.37 11.19
CA PHE A 209 -2.99 16.23 10.34
C PHE A 209 -3.00 17.20 9.15
N ILE A 210 -4.09 17.25 8.37
CA ILE A 210 -4.14 18.05 7.13
C ILE A 210 -4.29 19.55 7.39
N THR A 211 -4.78 19.94 8.57
CA THR A 211 -4.96 21.37 8.93
C THR A 211 -3.72 21.99 9.58
N LEU A 212 -2.61 21.24 9.69
CA LEU A 212 -1.33 21.79 10.12
C LEU A 212 -0.92 22.99 9.24
N PRO A 213 -0.29 24.04 9.79
CA PRO A 213 -0.04 25.28 9.06
C PRO A 213 0.68 25.11 7.72
N TRP A 214 1.63 24.18 7.65
CA TRP A 214 2.39 23.87 6.44
C TRP A 214 1.61 23.04 5.40
N MET A 215 0.52 22.36 5.79
CA MET A 215 -0.32 21.53 4.91
C MET A 215 -1.59 22.25 4.44
N LYS A 216 -1.90 23.43 5.00
CA LYS A 216 -3.18 24.14 4.79
C LYS A 216 -3.54 24.38 3.32
N HIS A 217 -2.55 24.55 2.44
CA HIS A 217 -2.74 24.78 1.01
C HIS A 217 -3.21 23.53 0.23
N LEU A 218 -3.04 22.34 0.82
CA LEU A 218 -3.41 21.07 0.19
C LEU A 218 -4.82 20.61 0.59
N VAL A 219 -5.40 21.21 1.64
CA VAL A 219 -6.69 20.78 2.21
C VAL A 219 -7.80 20.78 1.15
N GLY A 220 -7.92 21.87 0.38
CA GLY A 220 -8.92 21.99 -0.68
C GLY A 220 -8.75 20.93 -1.77
N PRO A 221 -7.59 20.88 -2.46
CA PRO A 221 -7.32 19.87 -3.50
C PRO A 221 -7.50 18.43 -3.03
N ILE A 222 -6.98 18.07 -1.86
CA ILE A 222 -7.05 16.70 -1.34
C ILE A 222 -8.48 16.33 -0.99
N VAL A 223 -9.19 17.15 -0.21
CA VAL A 223 -10.59 16.85 0.14
C VAL A 223 -11.45 16.74 -1.12
N ARG A 224 -11.20 17.60 -2.12
CA ARG A 224 -11.88 17.52 -3.41
C ARG A 224 -11.67 16.17 -4.08
N ILE A 225 -10.44 15.64 -4.08
CA ILE A 225 -10.11 14.31 -4.61
C ILE A 225 -10.80 13.21 -3.79
N LEU A 226 -10.75 13.27 -2.46
CA LEU A 226 -11.35 12.27 -1.56
C LEU A 226 -12.86 12.13 -1.77
N ILE A 227 -13.58 13.24 -1.99
CA ILE A 227 -15.02 13.27 -2.27
C ILE A 227 -15.39 12.43 -3.51
N ASP A 228 -14.48 12.23 -4.47
CA ASP A 228 -14.76 11.37 -5.64
C ASP A 228 -14.91 9.88 -5.30
N TYR A 229 -14.52 9.47 -4.09
CA TYR A 229 -14.56 8.09 -3.61
C TYR A 229 -15.59 7.86 -2.49
N MET A 230 -16.40 8.87 -2.17
CA MET A 230 -17.40 8.82 -1.09
C MET A 230 -18.81 9.10 -1.58
N ASP A 231 -19.80 8.49 -0.93
CA ASP A 231 -21.21 8.79 -1.14
C ASP A 231 -21.69 9.98 -0.29
N TYR A 232 -21.13 10.13 0.91
CA TYR A 232 -21.37 11.21 1.86
C TYR A 232 -20.08 11.59 2.58
N VAL A 233 -19.86 12.88 2.86
CA VAL A 233 -18.65 13.35 3.55
C VAL A 233 -19.01 14.06 4.86
N PRO A 234 -18.70 13.45 6.03
CA PRO A 234 -18.93 14.07 7.32
C PRO A 234 -17.82 15.10 7.61
N LEU A 235 -17.99 16.34 7.16
CA LEU A 235 -17.06 17.42 7.48
C LEU A 235 -17.19 17.85 8.95
N CYS A 236 -16.15 17.61 9.75
CA CYS A 236 -16.05 18.16 11.08
C CYS A 236 -15.90 19.69 11.06
N THR A 237 -16.23 20.35 12.16
CA THR A 237 -16.22 21.83 12.26
C THR A 237 -14.85 22.44 11.95
N LYS A 238 -13.78 21.78 12.42
CA LYS A 238 -12.39 22.19 12.20
C LYS A 238 -12.00 22.14 10.72
N LEU A 239 -12.27 21.02 10.06
CA LEU A 239 -11.95 20.85 8.65
C LEU A 239 -12.78 21.79 7.77
N LYS A 240 -14.07 21.95 8.09
CA LYS A 240 -14.97 22.88 7.40
C LYS A 240 -14.47 24.32 7.44
N PHE A 241 -14.06 24.83 8.61
CA PHE A 241 -13.53 26.19 8.75
C PHE A 241 -12.31 26.44 7.86
N VAL A 242 -11.40 25.47 7.76
CA VAL A 242 -10.22 25.59 6.90
C VAL A 242 -10.61 25.49 5.42
N LEU A 243 -11.52 24.58 5.07
CA LEU A 243 -12.02 24.39 3.72
C LEU A 243 -12.72 25.64 3.16
N GLU A 244 -13.52 26.34 3.95
CA GLU A 244 -14.22 27.57 3.54
C GLU A 244 -13.28 28.67 3.03
N THR A 245 -12.00 28.61 3.40
CA THR A 245 -10.96 29.55 2.93
C THR A 245 -10.25 29.10 1.63
N GLN A 246 -10.52 27.90 1.14
CA GLN A 246 -9.86 27.29 -0.03
C GLN A 246 -10.57 27.64 -1.34
N LYS A 247 -9.82 27.61 -2.44
CA LYS A 247 -10.34 27.90 -3.79
C LYS A 247 -11.39 26.87 -4.23
N GLU A 248 -11.23 25.62 -3.80
CA GLU A 248 -12.07 24.47 -4.16
C GLU A 248 -13.40 24.46 -3.40
N TRP A 249 -13.57 25.31 -2.38
CA TRP A 249 -14.76 25.31 -1.53
C TRP A 249 -16.08 25.44 -2.28
N PRO A 250 -16.27 26.35 -3.26
CA PRO A 250 -17.55 26.47 -3.96
C PRO A 250 -17.94 25.18 -4.69
N GLU A 251 -16.96 24.48 -5.27
CA GLU A 251 -17.19 23.19 -5.94
C GLU A 251 -17.49 22.08 -4.92
N ILE A 252 -16.71 22.02 -3.83
CA ILE A 252 -16.93 21.06 -2.74
C ILE A 252 -18.33 21.25 -2.15
N GLN A 253 -18.70 22.48 -1.81
CA GLN A 253 -20.01 22.82 -1.25
C GLN A 253 -21.14 22.42 -2.21
N GLN A 254 -20.99 22.73 -3.51
CA GLN A 254 -21.98 22.32 -4.50
C GLN A 254 -22.16 20.80 -4.56
N ILE A 255 -21.06 20.03 -4.42
CA ILE A 255 -21.14 18.56 -4.38
C ILE A 255 -21.84 18.07 -3.11
N LEU A 256 -21.57 18.68 -1.96
CA LEU A 256 -22.14 18.25 -0.67
C LEU A 256 -23.62 18.63 -0.51
N ASP A 257 -24.04 19.74 -1.09
CA ASP A 257 -25.43 20.22 -1.03
C ASP A 257 -26.38 19.43 -1.95
N ASN A 258 -25.85 18.60 -2.85
CA ASN A 258 -26.64 17.83 -3.82
C ASN A 258 -26.47 16.32 -3.62
N PRO A 259 -27.55 15.52 -3.79
CA PRO A 259 -27.42 14.07 -3.77
C PRO A 259 -26.51 13.61 -4.91
N ARG A 260 -25.60 12.67 -4.61
CA ARG A 260 -24.68 12.13 -5.61
C ARG A 260 -25.43 11.39 -6.72
N PRO A 261 -24.97 11.44 -7.98
CA PRO A 261 -25.61 10.73 -9.09
C PRO A 261 -25.74 9.24 -8.83
N LEU A 262 -26.86 8.63 -9.22
CA LEU A 262 -27.10 7.19 -9.01
C LEU A 262 -25.97 6.31 -9.58
N LYS A 263 -25.44 6.65 -10.75
CA LYS A 263 -24.29 5.93 -11.35
C LYS A 263 -23.07 5.89 -10.42
N HIS A 264 -22.83 6.98 -9.68
CA HIS A 264 -21.72 7.11 -8.76
C HIS A 264 -21.95 6.25 -7.50
N LEU A 265 -23.15 6.31 -6.93
CA LEU A 265 -23.54 5.47 -5.80
C LEU A 265 -23.45 3.97 -6.15
N CYS A 266 -23.90 3.58 -7.35
CA CYS A 266 -23.74 2.23 -7.87
C CYS A 266 -22.26 1.82 -7.98
N ARG A 267 -21.40 2.70 -8.53
CA ARG A 267 -19.95 2.47 -8.60
C ARG A 267 -19.36 2.16 -7.23
N LEU A 268 -19.63 3.00 -6.23
CA LEU A 268 -19.11 2.82 -4.87
C LEU A 268 -19.61 1.52 -4.25
N LYS A 269 -20.91 1.22 -4.38
CA LYS A 269 -21.50 -0.03 -3.87
C LYS A 269 -20.84 -1.27 -4.50
N ILE A 270 -20.71 -1.29 -5.83
CA ILE A 270 -20.05 -2.41 -6.54
C ILE A 270 -18.61 -2.57 -6.07
N ARG A 271 -17.86 -1.48 -5.96
CA ARG A 271 -16.46 -1.52 -5.48
C ARG A 271 -16.35 -2.03 -4.05
N LYS A 272 -17.26 -1.63 -3.15
CA LYS A 272 -17.29 -2.13 -1.77
C LYS A 272 -17.47 -3.64 -1.74
N TYR A 273 -18.41 -4.18 -2.51
CA TYR A 273 -18.60 -5.63 -2.64
C TYR A 273 -17.39 -6.32 -3.26
N VAL A 274 -16.84 -5.81 -4.37
CA VAL A 274 -15.67 -6.43 -5.01
C VAL A 274 -14.43 -6.33 -4.12
N GLY A 275 -14.25 -5.25 -3.38
CA GLY A 275 -13.13 -5.07 -2.44
C GLY A 275 -13.16 -6.10 -1.31
N LEU A 276 -14.33 -6.37 -0.74
CA LEU A 276 -14.51 -7.42 0.27
C LEU A 276 -14.15 -8.80 -0.30
N VAL A 277 -14.65 -9.12 -1.50
CA VAL A 277 -14.42 -10.42 -2.14
C VAL A 277 -12.98 -10.55 -2.70
N ARG A 278 -12.31 -9.43 -3.03
CA ARG A 278 -10.90 -9.41 -3.44
C ARG A 278 -9.98 -9.82 -2.28
N ARG A 279 -10.32 -9.47 -1.04
CA ARG A 279 -9.59 -9.94 0.16
C ARG A 279 -9.67 -11.48 0.29
N GLU A 280 -10.75 -12.08 -0.20
CA GLU A 280 -10.95 -13.54 -0.26
C GLU A 280 -10.38 -14.18 -1.54
N LYS A 281 -9.68 -13.42 -2.40
CA LYS A 281 -9.03 -13.86 -3.66
C LYS A 281 -9.97 -14.48 -4.72
N THR A 282 -11.29 -14.29 -4.62
CA THR A 282 -12.27 -15.01 -5.46
C THR A 282 -12.81 -14.20 -6.64
N LEU A 283 -12.83 -12.86 -6.60
CA LEU A 283 -13.32 -12.02 -7.71
C LEU A 283 -12.49 -10.76 -7.93
N SER A 284 -12.34 -10.41 -9.21
CA SER A 284 -11.82 -9.13 -9.70
C SER A 284 -12.89 -8.43 -10.53
N VAL A 285 -12.91 -7.08 -10.54
CA VAL A 285 -13.83 -6.30 -11.38
C VAL A 285 -13.72 -6.72 -12.85
N LYS A 286 -12.52 -7.08 -13.30
CA LYS A 286 -12.26 -7.56 -14.68
C LYS A 286 -13.00 -8.85 -15.03
N ASN A 287 -13.44 -9.62 -14.04
CA ASN A 287 -14.14 -10.89 -14.23
C ASN A 287 -15.67 -10.70 -14.27
N LEU A 288 -16.18 -9.50 -13.99
CA LEU A 288 -17.61 -9.21 -14.07
C LEU A 288 -18.05 -9.17 -15.55
N PRO A 289 -19.23 -9.73 -15.89
CA PRO A 289 -19.76 -9.70 -17.26
C PRO A 289 -20.33 -8.32 -17.61
N LEU A 290 -19.47 -7.30 -17.57
CA LEU A 290 -19.82 -5.90 -17.81
C LEU A 290 -19.15 -5.39 -19.10
N PRO A 291 -19.82 -4.52 -19.87
CA PRO A 291 -19.20 -3.80 -20.97
C PRO A 291 -17.91 -3.06 -20.54
N PRO A 292 -16.88 -2.96 -21.41
CA PRO A 292 -15.61 -2.33 -21.07
C PRO A 292 -15.73 -0.94 -20.45
N ILE A 293 -16.63 -0.11 -20.99
CA ILE A 293 -16.88 1.27 -20.51
C ILE A 293 -17.35 1.27 -19.05
N LEU A 294 -18.21 0.33 -18.66
CA LEU A 294 -18.68 0.23 -17.27
C LEU A 294 -17.58 -0.31 -16.36
N THR A 295 -16.77 -1.26 -16.84
CA THR A 295 -15.61 -1.78 -16.12
C THR A 295 -14.58 -0.67 -15.84
N GLU A 296 -14.27 0.16 -16.84
CA GLU A 296 -13.38 1.31 -16.70
C GLU A 296 -13.91 2.34 -15.71
N PHE A 297 -15.20 2.68 -15.80
CA PHE A 297 -15.87 3.58 -14.86
C PHE A 297 -15.84 3.06 -13.41
N ILE A 298 -16.05 1.75 -13.20
CA ILE A 298 -15.97 1.13 -11.86
C ILE A 298 -14.53 1.12 -11.34
N LEU A 299 -13.54 1.02 -12.23
CA LEU A 299 -12.12 1.05 -11.89
C LEU A 299 -11.56 2.48 -11.74
N PHE A 300 -12.38 3.52 -11.86
CA PHE A 300 -11.95 4.92 -11.81
C PHE A 300 -10.86 5.23 -12.84
N LYS A 301 -10.92 4.59 -14.02
CA LYS A 301 -9.91 4.79 -15.08
C LYS A 301 -9.85 6.22 -15.58
N GLU A 302 -10.92 7.01 -15.42
CA GLU A 302 -10.90 8.44 -15.71
C GLU A 302 -9.90 9.23 -14.83
N TYR A 303 -9.58 8.71 -13.64
CA TYR A 303 -8.63 9.27 -12.67
C TYR A 303 -7.30 8.49 -12.61
N ASP A 304 -7.05 7.57 -13.54
CA ASP A 304 -5.76 6.90 -13.69
C ASP A 304 -4.80 7.83 -14.45
N LEU A 305 -4.04 8.63 -13.69
CA LEU A 305 -3.21 9.72 -14.23
C LEU A 305 -1.82 9.26 -14.67
N TYR A 306 -1.31 8.15 -14.14
CA TYR A 306 0.07 7.71 -14.36
C TYR A 306 0.43 7.51 -15.84
N GLY A 307 -0.50 6.99 -16.65
CA GLY A 307 -0.29 6.81 -18.09
C GLY A 307 -0.45 8.08 -18.94
N ARG A 308 -0.99 9.18 -18.38
CA ARG A 308 -1.19 10.44 -19.11
C ARG A 308 0.06 11.32 -19.08
N GLU A 309 0.89 11.20 -18.03
CA GLU A 309 2.14 11.95 -17.91
C GLU A 309 3.23 11.44 -18.87
N LEU A 310 3.29 10.12 -19.12
CA LEU A 310 4.22 9.50 -20.08
C LEU A 310 4.01 9.91 -21.56
N HIS A 311 2.90 10.58 -21.88
CA HIS A 311 2.59 11.08 -23.22
C HIS A 311 2.78 12.60 -23.36
N LEU A 312 3.30 13.27 -22.33
CA LEU A 312 3.54 14.72 -22.31
C LEU A 312 5.03 15.10 -22.33
N GLU A 313 5.94 14.14 -22.55
CA GLU A 313 7.38 14.37 -22.81
C GLU A 313 7.76 14.19 -24.28
#